data_AF-A0A386CA65-F1
#
_entry.id   AF-A0A386CA65-F1
#
_cell.length_a   1.000
_cell.length_b   1.000
_cell.length_c   1.000
_cell.angle_alpha   90.00
_cell.angle_beta   90.00
_cell.angle_gamma   90.00
#
_symmetry.space_group_name_H-M   'P 1'
#
loop_
_entity.id
_entity.type
_entity.pdbx_description
1 polymer ?
#
loop_
_entity_poly.entity_id
_entity_poly.type
_entity_poly.pdbx_seq_one_letter_code
_entity_poly.pdbx_strand_id
1 'polypeptide(L)' 'VDGEEVIVDATSGVSGAGRSLTHATHFGTANEDFTAYGLLSHRHTPEIEQVLSTRVLFTPHWRP' A
#
# COMPACT_ATOMS: atom_id res chain seq x y z
N VAL A 1 5.91 24.53 15.09
CA VAL A 1 5.95 24.29 13.63
C VAL A 1 5.16 23.02 13.41
N ASP A 2 3.98 23.16 12.81
CA ASP A 2 3.14 22.02 12.44
C ASP A 2 3.95 21.14 11.50
N GLY A 3 4.28 19.93 11.95
CA GLY A 3 5.09 19.00 11.16
C GLY A 3 4.35 18.69 9.87
N GLU A 4 5.01 18.91 8.74
CA GLU A 4 4.43 18.61 7.43
C GLU A 4 3.99 17.14 7.39
N GLU A 5 2.68 16.92 7.31
CA GLU A 5 2.09 15.60 7.20
C GLU A 5 2.39 15.08 5.79
N VAL A 6 3.16 13.99 5.70
CA VAL A 6 3.59 13.47 4.40
C VAL A 6 2.53 12.51 3.88
N ILE A 7 1.96 12.83 2.72
CA ILE A 7 1.01 11.96 2.04
C ILE A 7 1.78 11.10 1.04
N VAL A 8 1.63 9.78 1.16
CA VAL A 8 2.28 8.81 0.30
C VAL A 8 1.22 7.93 -0.37
N ASP A 9 1.01 8.15 -1.65
CA ASP A 9 0.28 7.25 -2.53
C ASP A 9 1.28 6.36 -3.27
N ALA A 10 1.17 5.05 -3.09
CA ALA A 10 2.10 4.10 -3.66
C ALA A 10 1.37 3.03 -4.46
N THR A 11 2.01 2.50 -5.49
CA THR A 11 1.47 1.41 -6.30
C THR A 11 2.45 0.26 -6.37
N SER A 12 1.97 -0.97 -6.13
CA SER A 12 2.73 -2.20 -6.31
C SER A 12 2.00 -3.18 -7.21
N GLY A 13 2.74 -4.03 -7.92
CA GLY A 13 2.12 -5.12 -8.70
C GLY A 13 1.56 -6.22 -7.79
N VAL A 14 0.67 -7.05 -8.32
CA VAL A 14 0.06 -8.20 -7.60
C VAL A 14 1.12 -9.15 -7.01
N SER A 15 2.33 -9.18 -7.58
CA SER A 15 3.46 -9.96 -7.03
C SER A 15 3.81 -9.63 -5.57
N GLY A 16 3.50 -8.41 -5.10
CA GLY A 16 3.71 -8.01 -3.70
C GLY A 16 2.83 -8.76 -2.69
N ALA A 17 1.70 -9.32 -3.13
CA ALA A 17 0.83 -10.17 -2.30
C ALA A 17 1.40 -11.58 -2.08
N GLY A 18 2.47 -11.95 -2.81
CA GLY A 18 3.09 -13.26 -2.76
C GLY A 18 2.39 -14.30 -3.63
N ARG A 19 2.82 -15.57 -3.48
CA ARG A 19 2.36 -16.69 -4.32
C ARG A 19 0.96 -17.23 -3.96
N SER A 20 0.49 -16.92 -2.76
CA SER A 20 -0.75 -17.51 -2.23
C SER A 20 -1.97 -17.06 -3.03
N LEU A 21 -2.84 -18.02 -3.32
CA LEU A 21 -4.11 -17.76 -3.99
C LEU A 21 -5.10 -17.16 -2.99
N THR A 22 -5.68 -16.03 -3.36
CA THR A 22 -6.76 -15.35 -2.63
C THR A 22 -7.78 -14.86 -3.65
N HIS A 23 -8.99 -14.54 -3.20
CA HIS A 23 -9.99 -13.96 -4.10
C HIS A 23 -9.50 -12.68 -4.78
N ALA A 24 -8.69 -11.87 -4.09
CA ALA A 24 -8.17 -10.62 -4.61
C ALA A 24 -6.96 -10.81 -5.55
N THR A 25 -6.25 -11.94 -5.48
CA THR A 25 -5.12 -12.26 -6.37
C THR A 25 -5.52 -13.13 -7.55
N HIS A 26 -6.79 -13.52 -7.66
CA HIS A 26 -7.33 -14.20 -8.85
C HIS A 26 -7.24 -13.27 -10.06
N PHE A 27 -6.82 -13.79 -11.22
CA PHE A 27 -6.71 -13.01 -12.45
C PHE A 27 -8.02 -12.28 -12.80
N GLY A 28 -9.17 -12.93 -12.64
CA GLY A 28 -10.47 -12.30 -12.92
C GLY A 28 -10.85 -11.16 -11.97
N THR A 29 -10.17 -11.04 -10.83
CA THR A 29 -10.37 -9.95 -9.87
C THR A 29 -9.28 -8.89 -10.00
N ALA A 30 -8.03 -9.30 -10.24
CA ALA A 30 -6.86 -8.43 -10.22
C ALA A 30 -6.53 -7.80 -11.58
N ASN A 31 -6.90 -8.44 -12.69
CA ASN A 31 -6.64 -7.91 -14.02
C ASN A 31 -7.55 -6.70 -14.29
N GLU A 32 -6.98 -5.65 -14.88
CA GLU A 32 -7.68 -4.39 -15.20
C GLU A 32 -8.27 -3.64 -13.99
N ASP A 33 -7.87 -4.01 -12.76
CA ASP A 33 -8.32 -3.36 -11.54
C ASP A 33 -7.19 -2.57 -10.85
N PHE A 34 -7.54 -1.46 -10.21
CA PHE A 34 -6.63 -0.63 -9.41
C PHE A 34 -7.24 -0.38 -8.04
N THR A 35 -6.79 -1.18 -7.06
CA THR A 35 -7.47 -1.28 -5.77
C THR A 35 -6.56 -0.91 -4.61
N ALA A 36 -7.04 -0.02 -3.74
CA ALA A 36 -6.36 0.35 -2.50
C ALA A 36 -6.45 -0.77 -1.46
N TYR A 37 -5.38 -1.01 -0.71
CA TYR A 37 -5.32 -2.06 0.31
C TYR A 37 -4.57 -1.62 1.56
N GLY A 38 -4.74 -2.33 2.68
CA GLY A 38 -3.98 -2.08 3.91
C GLY A 38 -4.08 -0.66 4.46
N LEU A 39 -5.20 0.04 4.20
CA LEU A 39 -5.41 1.43 4.57
C LEU A 39 -5.30 1.64 6.07
N LEU A 40 -4.66 2.75 6.47
CA LEU A 40 -4.50 3.21 7.86
C LEU A 40 -3.71 2.28 8.79
N SER A 41 -3.42 1.04 8.37
CA SER A 41 -2.77 0.02 9.19
C SER A 41 -1.74 -0.81 8.40
N HIS A 42 -1.15 -0.23 7.35
CA HIS A 42 -0.17 -0.94 6.54
C HIS A 42 1.09 -1.23 7.35
N ARG A 43 1.65 -2.44 7.20
CA ARG A 43 2.78 -2.89 8.01
C ARG A 43 4.07 -2.08 7.82
N HIS A 44 4.23 -1.47 6.64
CA HIS A 44 5.37 -0.59 6.35
C HIS A 44 5.21 0.84 6.88
N THR A 45 4.02 1.27 7.34
CA THR A 45 3.83 2.60 7.91
C THR A 45 4.86 2.91 9.01
N PRO A 46 5.04 2.08 10.06
CA PRO A 46 6.05 2.34 11.09
C PRO A 46 7.49 2.36 10.56
N GLU A 47 7.81 1.56 9.54
CA GLU A 47 9.15 1.55 8.92
C GLU A 47 9.43 2.87 8.17
N ILE A 48 8.43 3.38 7.44
CA ILE A 48 8.50 4.66 6.72
C ILE A 48 8.64 5.82 7.71
N GLU A 49 7.80 5.84 8.75
CA GLU A 49 7.85 6.89 9.78
C GLU A 49 9.18 6.89 10.53
N GLN A 50 9.75 5.71 10.81
CA GLN A 50 11.07 5.59 11.44
C GLN A 50 12.18 6.23 10.59
N VAL A 51 12.18 5.97 9.28
CA VAL A 51 13.21 6.51 8.37
C VAL A 51 13.04 8.01 8.14
N LEU A 52 11.80 8.47 7.98
CA LEU A 52 11.52 9.88 7.69
C LEU A 52 11.48 10.76 8.96
N SER A 53 11.41 10.17 10.15
CA SER A 53 11.22 10.90 11.42
C SER A 53 9.98 11.81 11.42
N THR A 54 8.94 11.43 10.69
CA THR A 54 7.66 12.16 10.57
C THR A 54 6.50 11.19 10.38
N ARG A 55 5.27 11.66 10.63
CA ARG A 55 4.05 10.87 10.41
C ARG A 55 3.69 10.84 8.94
N VAL A 56 3.11 9.73 8.49
CA VAL A 56 2.71 9.57 7.08
C VAL A 56 1.29 9.06 6.93
N LEU A 57 0.57 9.60 5.94
CA LEU A 57 -0.66 9.01 5.42
C LEU A 57 -0.30 8.12 4.24
N PHE A 58 -0.18 6.81 4.49
CA PHE A 58 0.21 5.83 3.48
C PHE A 58 -1.00 5.10 2.88
N THR A 59 -1.19 5.25 1.57
CA THR A 59 -2.26 4.62 0.79
C THR A 59 -1.63 3.78 -0.33
N PRO A 60 -1.47 2.46 -0.14
CA PRO A 60 -0.95 1.60 -1.19
C PRO A 60 -2.06 1.02 -2.06
N HIS A 61 -1.76 0.89 -3.35
CA HIS A 61 -2.64 0.38 -4.39
C HIS A 61 -2.01 -0.82 -5.09
N TRP A 62 -2.83 -1.81 -5.43
CA TRP A 62 -2.45 -2.88 -6.36
C TRP A 62 -2.69 -2.43 -7.79
N ARG A 63 -1.74 -2.76 -8.66
CA ARG A 63 -1.91 -2.75 -10.11
C ARG A 63 -1.76 -4.17 -10.66
N PRO A 64 -2.40 -4.47 -11.81
CA PRO A 64 -2.25 -5.74 -12.51
C PRO A 64 -0.78 -6.06 -12.82
#